data_AF-A0A239HS51-F1
#
_entry.id   AF-A0A239HS51-F1
#
_cell.length_a   1.000
_cell.length_b   1.000
_cell.length_c   1.000
_cell.angle_alpha   90.00
_cell.angle_beta   90.00
_cell.angle_gamma   90.00
#
_symmetry.space_group_name_H-M   'P 1'
#
loop_
_entity.id
_entity.type
_entity.pdbx_description
1 polymer ?
#
loop_
_entity_poly.entity_id
_entity_poly.type
_entity_poly.pdbx_seq_one_letter_code
_entity_poly.pdbx_strand_id
1 'polypeptide(L)'
;MRLCVLLLLLTLTPALHAQGHENALSDAEVEILRDTAPLPADRVQAFIRFIDDRTKTIQTLANGPRKPGCEEDIHDLMEQVASIADDLDDNLDDYGPRHRDLRRVLPKLVAATERWSSTLRTPADHEAYNVQRKLALEAVRDIHDEAVRLVEEQKTWFHDHPPGKEDKDSTSGHANLEK
;
A
#
# COMPACT_ATOMS: atom_id res chain seq x y z
N MET A 1 35.62 -42.56 -33.11
CA MET A 1 34.94 -42.34 -31.83
C MET A 1 34.38 -40.93 -31.82
N ARG A 2 33.10 -40.81 -32.16
CA ARG A 2 32.34 -39.55 -32.39
C ARG A 2 31.56 -39.16 -31.13
N LEU A 3 32.24 -39.13 -29.98
CA LEU A 3 31.59 -39.04 -28.67
C LEU A 3 32.19 -37.96 -27.78
N CYS A 4 32.64 -36.84 -28.34
CA CYS A 4 33.17 -35.71 -27.54
C CYS A 4 32.53 -34.35 -27.85
N VAL A 5 31.58 -34.27 -28.79
CA VAL A 5 31.01 -32.96 -29.21
C VAL A 5 29.65 -32.67 -28.55
N LEU A 6 29.04 -33.64 -27.85
CA LEU A 6 27.72 -33.49 -27.23
C LEU A 6 27.73 -32.93 -25.80
N LEU A 7 28.91 -32.67 -25.20
CA LEU A 7 29.02 -32.21 -23.81
C LEU A 7 29.28 -30.71 -23.62
N LEU A 8 29.22 -29.91 -24.68
CA LEU A 8 29.59 -28.48 -24.65
C LEU A 8 28.41 -27.51 -24.81
N LEU A 9 27.16 -28.01 -24.77
CA LEU A 9 25.94 -27.21 -24.97
C LEU A 9 25.13 -26.97 -23.69
N LEU A 10 25.64 -27.35 -22.50
CA LEU A 10 24.88 -27.29 -21.25
C LEU A 10 25.25 -26.12 -20.30
N THR A 11 25.99 -25.10 -20.76
CA THR A 11 26.46 -24.00 -19.88
C THR A 11 26.04 -22.60 -20.32
N LEU A 12 25.07 -22.48 -21.22
CA LEU A 12 24.42 -21.21 -21.51
C LEU A 12 22.97 -21.23 -20.98
N THR A 13 22.82 -21.28 -19.66
CA THR A 13 21.61 -20.73 -19.04
C THR A 13 21.83 -19.22 -18.93
N PRO A 14 21.25 -18.40 -19.82
CA PRO A 14 21.12 -16.99 -19.47
C PRO A 14 20.38 -16.94 -18.14
N ALA A 15 20.94 -16.25 -17.14
CA ALA A 15 20.15 -15.77 -16.03
C ALA A 15 19.12 -14.82 -16.65
N LEU A 16 17.95 -15.36 -17.01
CA LEU A 16 16.79 -14.54 -17.20
C LEU A 16 16.58 -13.86 -15.85
N HIS A 17 17.06 -12.62 -15.72
CA HIS A 17 16.40 -11.63 -14.90
C HIS A 17 15.05 -11.40 -15.58
N ALA A 18 14.17 -12.38 -15.45
CA ALA A 18 12.83 -12.37 -16.01
C ALA A 18 12.10 -11.25 -15.28
N GLN A 19 12.04 -10.09 -15.93
CA GLN A 19 11.04 -9.05 -15.68
C GLN A 19 10.91 -8.71 -14.20
N GLY A 20 11.88 -7.96 -13.67
CA GLY A 20 11.72 -7.27 -12.39
C GLY A 20 10.68 -6.16 -12.56
N HIS A 21 9.41 -6.52 -12.73
CA HIS A 21 8.35 -5.71 -12.16
C HIS A 21 8.53 -5.92 -10.66
N GLU A 22 9.21 -4.98 -10.00
CA GLU A 22 9.29 -5.02 -8.56
C GLU A 22 7.85 -4.99 -8.06
N ASN A 23 7.43 -6.07 -7.41
CA ASN A 23 6.11 -6.13 -6.79
C ASN A 23 5.90 -4.85 -5.98
N ALA A 24 4.71 -4.26 -6.06
CA ALA A 24 4.44 -3.01 -5.36
C ALA A 24 4.77 -3.10 -3.85
N LEU A 25 4.64 -4.31 -3.29
CA LEU A 25 5.07 -4.67 -1.94
C LEU A 25 6.36 -5.51 -1.95
N SER A 26 7.26 -5.19 -1.04
CA SER A 26 8.42 -6.04 -0.71
C SER A 26 8.00 -7.32 0.04
N ASP A 27 8.88 -8.33 0.05
CA ASP A 27 8.64 -9.59 0.78
C ASP A 27 8.32 -9.37 2.27
N ALA A 28 8.98 -8.39 2.91
CA ALA A 28 8.75 -8.05 4.30
C ALA A 28 7.36 -7.43 4.52
N GLU A 29 6.90 -6.59 3.60
CA GLU A 29 5.57 -5.98 3.67
C GLU A 29 4.48 -7.01 3.40
N VAL A 30 4.72 -7.94 2.47
CA VAL A 30 3.84 -9.09 2.25
C VAL A 30 3.71 -9.92 3.54
N GLU A 31 4.80 -10.16 4.26
CA GLU A 31 4.75 -10.88 5.53
C GLU A 31 3.97 -10.11 6.60
N ILE A 32 4.17 -8.79 6.70
CA ILE A 32 3.35 -7.94 7.58
C ILE A 32 1.86 -8.05 7.24
N LEU A 33 1.50 -8.07 5.95
CA LEU A 33 0.10 -8.27 5.55
C LEU A 33 -0.42 -9.66 5.93
N ARG A 34 0.39 -10.71 5.80
CA ARG A 34 0.01 -12.06 6.25
C ARG A 34 -0.24 -12.09 7.76
N ASP A 35 0.64 -11.51 8.55
CA ASP A 35 0.53 -11.48 10.01
C ASP A 35 -0.67 -10.65 10.49
N THR A 36 -0.97 -9.56 9.77
CA THR A 36 -2.10 -8.68 10.10
C THR A 36 -3.42 -9.10 9.45
N ALA A 37 -3.44 -10.14 8.61
CA ALA A 37 -4.66 -10.64 7.94
C ALA A 37 -5.87 -10.88 8.87
N PRO A 38 -5.73 -11.45 10.08
CA PRO A 38 -6.87 -11.63 10.98
C PRO A 38 -7.28 -10.35 11.73
N LEU A 39 -6.54 -9.25 11.60
CA LEU A 39 -6.69 -8.01 12.35
C LEU A 39 -6.95 -6.82 11.39
N PRO A 40 -8.20 -6.59 10.95
CA PRO A 40 -8.52 -5.59 9.93
C PRO A 40 -7.97 -4.19 10.21
N ALA A 41 -8.07 -3.71 11.46
CA ALA A 41 -7.59 -2.39 11.83
C ALA A 41 -6.05 -2.27 11.73
N ASP A 42 -5.32 -3.34 12.06
CA ASP A 42 -3.85 -3.36 11.99
C ASP A 42 -3.38 -3.55 10.55
N ARG A 43 -4.14 -4.32 9.74
CA ARG A 43 -3.90 -4.44 8.30
C ARG A 43 -4.07 -3.12 7.56
N VAL A 44 -5.15 -2.38 7.82
CA VAL A 44 -5.32 -1.01 7.29
C VAL A 44 -4.18 -0.11 7.77
N GLN A 45 -3.75 -0.23 9.04
CA GLN A 45 -2.63 0.53 9.56
C GLN A 45 -1.30 0.19 8.88
N ALA A 46 -1.09 -1.05 8.44
CA ALA A 46 0.07 -1.46 7.66
C ALA A 46 0.07 -0.81 6.27
N PHE A 47 -1.05 -0.88 5.54
CA PHE A 47 -1.20 -0.19 4.24
C PHE A 47 -0.94 1.32 4.34
N ILE A 48 -1.43 1.99 5.39
CA ILE A 48 -1.12 3.41 5.63
C ILE A 48 0.39 3.65 5.68
N ARG A 49 1.14 2.81 6.41
CA ARG A 49 2.60 2.94 6.52
C ARG A 49 3.29 2.74 5.18
N PHE A 50 2.85 1.73 4.43
CA PHE A 50 3.41 1.41 3.13
C PHE A 50 3.28 2.59 2.14
N ILE A 51 2.10 3.21 2.06
CA ILE A 51 1.89 4.38 1.21
C ILE A 51 2.61 5.61 1.76
N ASP A 52 2.66 5.81 3.08
CA ASP A 52 3.47 6.87 3.71
C ASP A 52 4.94 6.78 3.29
N ASP A 53 5.53 5.58 3.26
CA ASP A 53 6.94 5.37 2.91
C ASP A 53 7.22 5.70 1.43
N ARG A 54 6.33 5.30 0.49
CA ARG A 54 6.48 5.67 -0.93
C ARG A 54 6.32 7.16 -1.13
N THR A 55 5.26 7.76 -0.57
CA THR A 55 4.99 9.19 -0.74
C THR A 55 6.10 10.06 -0.14
N LYS A 56 6.69 9.65 1.00
CA LYS A 56 7.87 10.31 1.56
C LYS A 56 9.10 10.20 0.66
N THR A 57 9.30 9.05 0.01
CA THR A 57 10.39 8.85 -0.95
C THR A 57 10.20 9.74 -2.18
N ILE A 58 8.99 9.80 -2.75
CA ILE A 58 8.62 10.73 -3.84
C ILE A 58 8.93 12.17 -3.43
N GLN A 59 8.53 12.60 -2.23
CA GLN A 59 8.79 13.95 -1.75
C GLN A 59 10.29 14.24 -1.62
N THR A 60 11.07 13.26 -1.16
CA THR A 60 12.52 13.38 -1.02
C THR A 60 13.19 13.52 -2.40
N LEU A 61 12.78 12.72 -3.38
CA LEU A 61 13.29 12.80 -4.76
C LEU A 61 12.91 14.13 -5.42
N ALA A 62 11.66 14.56 -5.26
CA ALA A 62 11.16 15.81 -5.84
C ALA A 62 11.88 17.07 -5.32
N ASN A 63 12.26 17.07 -4.03
CA ASN A 63 12.93 18.21 -3.39
C ASN A 63 14.46 18.10 -3.39
N GLY A 64 15.01 16.95 -3.76
CA GLY A 64 16.44 16.67 -3.74
C GLY A 64 17.18 17.14 -5.01
N PRO A 65 18.53 17.03 -5.03
CA PRO A 65 19.29 17.24 -6.25
C PRO A 65 18.89 16.21 -7.32
N ARG A 66 18.66 16.68 -8.55
CA ARG A 66 18.36 15.79 -9.68
C ARG A 66 19.51 14.83 -9.94
N LYS A 67 19.19 13.54 -9.98
CA LYS A 67 20.10 12.45 -10.34
C LYS A 67 19.57 11.74 -11.59
N PRO A 68 20.44 11.12 -12.41
CA PRO A 68 19.98 10.25 -13.49
C PRO A 68 19.02 9.18 -12.95
N GLY A 69 17.89 8.96 -13.63
CA GLY A 69 16.86 8.00 -13.22
C GLY A 69 15.79 8.56 -12.28
N CYS A 70 15.94 9.78 -11.76
CA CYS A 70 15.00 10.34 -10.78
C CYS A 70 13.54 10.37 -11.26
N GLU A 71 13.31 10.65 -12.54
CA GLU A 71 11.96 10.67 -13.11
C GLU A 71 11.36 9.26 -13.24
N GLU A 72 12.18 8.25 -13.51
CA GLU A 72 11.77 6.83 -13.55
C GLU A 72 11.48 6.32 -12.13
N ASP A 73 12.33 6.66 -11.15
CA ASP A 73 12.09 6.33 -9.74
C ASP A 73 10.75 6.92 -9.23
N ILE A 74 10.43 8.16 -9.61
CA ILE A 74 9.15 8.80 -9.25
C ILE A 74 7.98 8.12 -9.97
N HIS A 75 8.15 7.74 -11.24
CA HIS A 75 7.15 6.97 -11.99
C HIS A 75 6.80 5.68 -11.24
N ASP A 76 7.81 4.87 -10.91
CA ASP A 76 7.63 3.56 -10.29
C ASP A 76 6.99 3.70 -8.91
N LEU A 77 7.45 4.66 -8.10
CA LEU A 77 6.84 4.92 -6.79
C LEU A 77 5.37 5.36 -6.90
N MET A 78 4.98 6.11 -7.94
CA MET A 78 3.58 6.48 -8.16
C MET A 78 2.74 5.27 -8.57
N GLU A 79 3.27 4.39 -9.43
CA GLU A 79 2.63 3.13 -9.78
C GLU A 79 2.43 2.23 -8.54
N GLN A 80 3.43 2.13 -7.68
CA GLN A 80 3.32 1.40 -6.40
C GLN A 80 2.27 2.01 -5.48
N VAL A 81 2.22 3.36 -5.37
CA VAL A 81 1.17 4.02 -4.57
C VAL A 81 -0.23 3.68 -5.09
N ALA A 82 -0.44 3.71 -6.41
CA ALA A 82 -1.73 3.34 -6.99
C ALA A 82 -2.08 1.87 -6.70
N SER A 83 -1.15 0.94 -6.95
CA SER A 83 -1.41 -0.50 -6.71
C SER A 83 -1.69 -0.82 -5.24
N ILE A 84 -0.93 -0.25 -4.30
CA ILE A 84 -1.14 -0.48 -2.86
C ILE A 84 -2.45 0.18 -2.40
N ALA A 85 -2.81 1.30 -3.02
CA ALA A 85 -4.06 1.97 -2.75
C ALA A 85 -5.26 1.12 -3.19
N ASP A 86 -5.24 0.59 -4.41
CA ASP A 86 -6.30 -0.30 -4.93
C ASP A 86 -6.45 -1.55 -4.03
N ASP A 87 -5.33 -2.17 -3.61
CA ASP A 87 -5.36 -3.30 -2.68
C ASP A 87 -5.99 -2.93 -1.32
N LEU A 88 -5.73 -1.71 -0.82
CA LEU A 88 -6.35 -1.23 0.41
C LEU A 88 -7.86 -1.00 0.21
N ASP A 89 -8.27 -0.43 -0.91
CA ASP A 89 -9.67 -0.18 -1.23
C ASP A 89 -10.47 -1.51 -1.28
N ASP A 90 -9.94 -2.52 -1.96
CA ASP A 90 -10.49 -3.88 -1.97
C ASP A 90 -10.67 -4.46 -0.55
N ASN A 91 -9.73 -4.16 0.36
CA ASN A 91 -9.83 -4.58 1.75
C ASN A 91 -10.94 -3.81 2.50
N LEU A 92 -11.07 -2.51 2.27
CA LEU A 92 -12.14 -1.70 2.87
C LEU A 92 -13.52 -2.18 2.42
N ASP A 93 -13.66 -2.48 1.13
CA ASP A 93 -14.86 -3.07 0.54
C ASP A 93 -15.22 -4.43 1.15
N ASP A 94 -14.23 -5.26 1.52
CA ASP A 94 -14.48 -6.51 2.24
C ASP A 94 -14.89 -6.26 3.71
N TYR A 95 -14.29 -5.27 4.36
CA TYR A 95 -14.49 -4.99 5.78
C TYR A 95 -15.82 -4.30 6.09
N GLY A 96 -16.26 -3.38 5.25
CA GLY A 96 -17.48 -2.58 5.42
C GLY A 96 -18.73 -3.42 5.65
N PRO A 97 -19.11 -4.29 4.70
CA PRO A 97 -20.30 -5.15 4.80
C PRO A 97 -20.29 -6.13 5.98
N ARG A 98 -19.09 -6.45 6.52
CA ARG A 98 -18.92 -7.32 7.68
C ARG A 98 -18.85 -6.58 9.00
N HIS A 99 -18.97 -5.25 8.96
CA HIS A 99 -18.88 -4.35 10.12
C HIS A 99 -17.63 -4.62 10.98
N ARG A 100 -16.49 -4.89 10.33
CA ARG A 100 -15.21 -4.99 11.06
C ARG A 100 -14.94 -3.66 11.75
N ASP A 101 -14.60 -3.68 13.03
CA ASP A 101 -14.38 -2.44 13.79
C ASP A 101 -13.09 -1.75 13.30
N LEU A 102 -13.25 -0.68 12.53
CA LEU A 102 -12.17 0.15 12.00
C LEU A 102 -12.22 1.57 12.58
N ARG A 103 -13.09 1.84 13.55
CA ARG A 103 -13.33 3.20 14.10
C ARG A 103 -12.05 3.88 14.60
N ARG A 104 -11.07 3.09 15.07
CA ARG A 104 -9.76 3.59 15.52
C ARG A 104 -8.84 4.02 14.37
N VAL A 105 -8.93 3.38 13.20
CA VAL A 105 -7.98 3.55 12.10
C VAL A 105 -8.53 4.42 10.96
N LEU A 106 -9.85 4.40 10.70
CA LEU A 106 -10.45 5.18 9.61
C LEU A 106 -10.16 6.70 9.69
N PRO A 107 -10.23 7.37 10.86
CA PRO A 107 -9.87 8.79 10.93
C PRO A 107 -8.41 9.06 10.58
N LYS A 108 -7.51 8.10 10.87
CA LYS A 108 -6.10 8.20 10.49
C LYS A 108 -5.92 8.03 8.98
N LEU A 109 -6.71 7.12 8.38
CA LEU A 109 -6.70 6.88 6.94
C LEU A 109 -7.17 8.13 6.18
N VAL A 110 -8.28 8.75 6.58
CA VAL A 110 -8.77 10.01 5.99
C VAL A 110 -7.69 11.10 6.05
N ALA A 111 -7.07 11.29 7.22
CA ALA A 111 -5.98 12.26 7.36
C ALA A 111 -4.75 11.88 6.51
N ALA A 112 -4.51 10.58 6.27
CA ALA A 112 -3.39 10.12 5.46
C ALA A 112 -3.62 10.37 3.97
N THR A 113 -4.81 10.08 3.45
CA THR A 113 -5.14 10.30 2.03
C THR A 113 -5.04 11.78 1.64
N GLU A 114 -5.45 12.71 2.51
CA GLU A 114 -5.21 14.15 2.29
C GLU A 114 -3.72 14.49 2.15
N ARG A 115 -2.87 13.94 3.03
CA ARG A 115 -1.41 14.14 2.99
C ARG A 115 -0.79 13.51 1.74
N TRP A 116 -1.18 12.30 1.38
CA TRP A 116 -0.71 11.63 0.17
C TRP A 116 -1.09 12.42 -1.07
N SER A 117 -2.33 12.88 -1.15
CA SER A 117 -2.83 13.69 -2.26
C SER A 117 -2.04 15.00 -2.41
N SER A 118 -1.70 15.66 -1.31
CA SER A 118 -0.82 16.85 -1.33
C SER A 118 0.60 16.49 -1.81
N THR A 119 1.16 15.39 -1.31
CA THR A 119 2.52 14.96 -1.60
C THR A 119 2.70 14.53 -3.06
N LEU A 120 1.76 13.77 -3.62
CA LEU A 120 1.77 13.33 -5.02
C LEU A 120 1.72 14.49 -6.03
N ARG A 121 1.26 15.68 -5.61
CA ARG A 121 1.28 16.91 -6.40
C ARG A 121 2.57 17.72 -6.27
N THR A 122 3.47 17.34 -5.36
CA THR A 122 4.71 18.09 -5.08
C THR A 122 5.71 18.07 -6.25
N PRO A 123 6.01 16.92 -6.90
CA PRO A 123 6.95 16.95 -8.02
C PRO A 123 6.39 17.81 -9.17
N ALA A 124 7.24 18.49 -9.92
CA ALA A 124 6.81 19.27 -11.09
C ALA A 124 6.12 18.39 -12.15
N ASP A 125 5.42 18.98 -13.11
CA ASP A 125 4.85 18.21 -14.22
C ASP A 125 5.95 17.60 -15.10
N HIS A 126 5.82 16.32 -15.45
CA HIS A 126 6.78 15.63 -16.30
C HIS A 126 6.14 14.48 -17.06
N GLU A 127 6.41 14.36 -18.36
CA GLU A 127 5.82 13.34 -19.22
C GLU A 127 6.08 11.90 -18.74
N ALA A 128 7.24 11.67 -18.12
CA ALA A 128 7.63 10.35 -17.63
C ALA A 128 6.72 9.75 -16.55
N TYR A 129 5.98 10.56 -15.77
CA TYR A 129 5.15 10.06 -14.65
C TYR A 129 3.78 10.71 -14.55
N ASN A 130 3.40 11.62 -15.45
CA ASN A 130 2.12 12.32 -15.32
C ASN A 130 0.90 11.39 -15.36
N VAL A 131 1.00 10.27 -16.10
CA VAL A 131 -0.07 9.25 -16.13
C VAL A 131 -0.16 8.55 -14.78
N GLN A 132 0.96 8.06 -14.25
CA GLN A 132 1.03 7.36 -12.97
C GLN A 132 0.63 8.27 -11.80
N ARG A 133 0.99 9.55 -11.86
CA ARG A 133 0.50 10.56 -10.90
C ARG A 133 -1.01 10.63 -10.88
N LYS A 134 -1.63 10.65 -12.06
CA LYS A 134 -3.10 10.74 -12.17
C LYS A 134 -3.74 9.49 -11.56
N LEU A 135 -3.24 8.30 -11.92
CA LEU A 135 -3.74 7.02 -11.38
C LEU A 135 -3.59 6.97 -9.86
N ALA A 136 -2.43 7.32 -9.31
CA ALA A 136 -2.20 7.37 -7.88
C ALA A 136 -3.12 8.37 -7.15
N LEU A 137 -3.39 9.53 -7.75
CA LEU A 137 -4.31 10.52 -7.20
C LEU A 137 -5.77 10.06 -7.25
N GLU A 138 -6.16 9.30 -8.28
CA GLU A 138 -7.50 8.69 -8.39
C GLU A 138 -7.65 7.60 -7.31
N ALA A 139 -6.73 6.64 -7.21
CA ALA A 139 -6.77 5.59 -6.19
C ALA A 139 -6.77 6.14 -4.75
N VAL A 140 -5.95 7.16 -4.44
CA VAL A 140 -5.96 7.82 -3.13
C VAL A 140 -7.29 8.53 -2.84
N ARG A 141 -7.94 9.07 -3.87
CA ARG A 141 -9.26 9.70 -3.72
C ARG A 141 -10.34 8.65 -3.46
N ASP A 142 -10.30 7.53 -4.16
CA ASP A 142 -11.30 6.46 -3.99
C ASP A 142 -11.25 5.92 -2.54
N ILE A 143 -10.05 5.64 -2.02
CA ILE A 143 -9.88 5.28 -0.58
C ILE A 143 -10.39 6.38 0.35
N HIS A 144 -10.12 7.66 0.04
CA HIS A 144 -10.59 8.76 0.89
C HIS A 144 -12.10 8.75 0.99
N ASP A 145 -12.78 8.66 -0.16
CA ASP A 145 -14.23 8.70 -0.26
C ASP A 145 -14.83 7.45 0.44
N GLU A 146 -14.22 6.28 0.28
CA GLU A 146 -14.60 5.05 0.97
C GLU A 146 -14.38 5.13 2.49
N ALA A 147 -13.23 5.63 2.93
CA ALA A 147 -12.93 5.79 4.35
C ALA A 147 -13.90 6.76 5.03
N VAL A 148 -14.24 7.88 4.40
CA VAL A 148 -15.24 8.84 4.91
C VAL A 148 -16.61 8.18 5.01
N ARG A 149 -17.02 7.41 3.99
CA ARG A 149 -18.27 6.65 4.02
C ARG A 149 -18.30 5.66 5.20
N LEU A 150 -17.25 4.86 5.35
CA LEU A 150 -17.13 3.88 6.43
C LEU A 150 -17.12 4.52 7.83
N VAL A 151 -16.58 5.73 7.99
CA VAL A 151 -16.63 6.45 9.28
C VAL A 151 -18.07 6.66 9.73
N GLU A 152 -18.93 7.18 8.85
CA GLU A 152 -20.33 7.45 9.20
C GLU A 152 -21.16 6.17 9.30
N GLU A 153 -20.91 5.18 8.43
CA GLU A 153 -21.56 3.86 8.50
C GLU A 153 -21.26 3.16 9.84
N GLN A 154 -19.98 3.08 10.24
CA GLN A 154 -19.59 2.43 11.49
C GLN A 154 -20.09 3.19 12.71
N LYS A 155 -20.06 4.53 12.69
CA LYS A 155 -20.63 5.35 13.76
C LYS A 155 -22.10 5.04 13.98
N THR A 156 -22.88 4.91 12.91
CA THR A 156 -24.29 4.55 12.96
C THR A 156 -24.48 3.12 13.46
N TRP A 157 -23.78 2.16 12.85
CA TRP A 157 -23.94 0.74 13.18
C TRP A 157 -23.56 0.42 14.63
N PHE A 158 -22.41 0.90 15.11
CA PHE A 158 -21.94 0.62 16.48
C PHE A 158 -22.68 1.43 17.55
N HIS A 159 -23.38 2.50 17.19
CA HIS A 159 -24.34 3.15 18.08
C HIS A 159 -25.54 2.24 18.33
N ASP A 160 -26.09 1.65 17.26
CA ASP A 160 -27.26 0.77 17.31
C ASP A 160 -26.91 -0.65 17.78
N HIS A 161 -25.66 -1.08 17.59
CA HIS A 161 -25.13 -2.40 17.95
C HIS A 161 -23.84 -2.24 18.79
N PRO A 162 -23.94 -1.88 20.08
CA PRO A 162 -22.77 -1.71 20.92
C PRO A 162 -22.00 -3.03 21.08
N PRO A 163 -20.65 -3.02 20.98
CA PRO A 163 -19.86 -4.23 21.09
C PRO A 163 -19.95 -4.83 22.49
N GLY A 164 -19.93 -6.17 22.56
CA GLY A 164 -19.94 -6.91 23.82
C GLY A 164 -18.67 -6.66 24.65
N LYS A 165 -18.67 -7.09 25.91
CA LYS A 165 -17.48 -6.96 26.78
C LYS A 165 -16.30 -7.81 26.30
N GLU A 166 -16.56 -8.90 25.58
CA GLU A 166 -15.53 -9.81 25.03
C GLU A 166 -14.89 -9.26 23.73
N ASP A 167 -15.64 -8.50 22.93
CA ASP A 167 -15.16 -7.87 21.68
C ASP A 167 -14.15 -6.75 21.92
N LYS A 168 -14.06 -6.24 23.16
CA LYS A 168 -13.14 -5.15 23.53
C LYS A 168 -11.70 -5.62 23.71
N ASP A 169 -11.48 -6.89 24.07
CA ASP A 169 -10.15 -7.42 24.39
C ASP A 169 -9.36 -7.80 23.13
N SER A 170 -10.03 -8.25 22.08
CA SER A 170 -9.43 -8.53 20.76
C SER A 170 -8.92 -7.27 20.06
N THR A 171 -9.45 -6.09 20.40
CA THR A 171 -9.04 -4.80 19.81
C THR A 171 -7.99 -4.06 20.66
N SER A 172 -7.87 -4.38 21.97
CA SER A 172 -7.00 -3.68 22.91
C SER A 172 -5.70 -4.41 23.27
N GLY A 173 -5.57 -5.71 22.94
CA GLY A 173 -4.51 -6.58 23.47
C GLY A 173 -3.12 -6.48 22.85
N HIS A 174 -2.95 -5.93 21.64
CA HIS A 174 -1.67 -6.04 20.91
C HIS A 174 -0.76 -4.81 20.96
N ALA A 175 -1.12 -3.76 21.71
CA ALA A 175 -0.27 -2.56 21.87
C ALA A 175 0.93 -2.73 22.83
N ASN A 176 1.26 -3.96 23.26
CA ASN A 176 2.24 -4.21 24.33
C ASN A 176 3.19 -5.40 24.08
N LEU A 177 3.49 -5.72 22.83
CA LEU A 177 4.59 -6.63 22.49
C LEU A 177 5.57 -5.94 21.54
N GLU A 178 6.33 -4.98 22.06
CA GLU A 178 7.67 -4.62 21.58
C GLU A 178 8.31 -3.66 22.60
N LYS A 179 9.01 -4.26 23.57
CA LYS A 179 10.08 -3.66 24.34
C LYS A 179 11.29 -4.58 24.24
#